data_AF-A0A2V8XC39-F1
#
_entry.id   AF-A0A2V8XC39-F1
#
_cell.length_a   1.000
_cell.length_b   1.000
_cell.length_c   1.000
_cell.angle_alpha   90.00
_cell.angle_beta   90.00
_cell.angle_gamma   90.00
#
_symmetry.space_group_name_H-M   'P 1'
#
loop_
_entity.id
_entity.type
_entity.pdbx_description
1 polymer ?
#
loop_
_entity_poly.entity_id
_entity_poly.type
_entity_poly.pdbx_seq_one_letter_code
_entity_poly.pdbx_strand_id
1 'polypeptide(L)' 'IHLRQITVGRDYGTTLEVLQGLDQNDWLVLNPADSLEEGQEVRVKEIAMNAASGRGQQGAPAQGSKKQ' A
#
# COMPACT_ATOMS: atom_id res chain seq x y z
N ILE A 1 11.96 -11.68 12.12
CA ILE A 1 11.19 -10.44 11.82
C ILE A 1 11.23 -9.54 13.06
N HIS A 2 10.96 -8.23 12.94
CA HIS A 2 10.89 -7.33 14.09
C HIS A 2 9.73 -6.34 13.98
N LEU A 3 9.05 -6.09 15.11
CA LEU A 3 8.10 -5.01 15.26
C LEU A 3 8.85 -3.72 15.56
N ARG A 4 8.61 -2.69 14.75
CA ARG A 4 9.28 -1.40 14.89
C ARG A 4 8.25 -0.30 15.12
N GLN A 5 8.46 0.48 16.17
CA GLN A 5 7.69 1.68 16.40
C GLN A 5 8.09 2.74 15.37
N ILE A 6 7.08 3.35 14.73
CA ILE A 6 7.27 4.42 13.75
C ILE A 6 6.47 5.66 14.17
N THR A 7 6.87 6.81 13.67
CA THR A 7 6.10 8.05 13.82
C THR A 7 5.39 8.35 12.51
N VAL A 8 4.06 8.30 12.54
CA VAL A 8 3.22 8.65 11.39
C VAL A 8 2.98 10.15 11.36
N GLY A 9 3.10 10.75 10.19
CA GLY A 9 2.74 12.13 9.90
C GLY A 9 1.30 12.22 9.40
N ARG A 10 1.13 12.49 8.09
CA ARG A 10 -0.19 12.57 7.43
C ARG A 10 -0.68 11.23 6.91
N ASP A 11 -1.98 11.02 7.03
CA ASP A 11 -2.72 9.92 6.42
C ASP A 11 -3.46 10.43 5.16
N TYR A 12 -3.28 9.74 4.04
CA TYR A 12 -3.90 10.04 2.74
C TYR A 12 -4.96 8.98 2.35
N GLY A 13 -5.40 8.15 3.29
CA GLY A 13 -6.41 7.10 3.11
C GLY A 13 -5.84 5.78 2.61
N THR A 14 -5.16 5.78 1.46
CA THR A 14 -4.52 4.56 0.91
C THR A 14 -3.02 4.52 1.10
N THR A 15 -2.43 5.63 1.57
CA THR A 15 -1.00 5.77 1.84
C THR A 15 -0.81 6.63 3.08
N LEU A 16 0.30 6.41 3.79
CA LEU A 16 0.65 7.15 5.01
C LEU A 16 2.09 7.66 4.94
N GLU A 17 2.31 8.86 5.48
CA GLU A 17 3.63 9.47 5.60
C GLU A 17 4.30 8.98 6.89
N VAL A 18 5.52 8.45 6.78
CA VAL A 18 6.34 8.05 7.95
C VAL A 18 7.45 9.07 8.14
N LEU A 19 7.50 9.70 9.31
CA LEU A 19 8.47 10.74 9.63
C LEU A 19 9.75 10.16 10.25
N GLN A 20 9.62 9.10 11.05
CA GLN A 20 10.73 8.49 11.80
C GLN A 20 10.51 6.99 12.02
N GLY A 21 11.60 6.27 12.26
CA GLY A 21 11.58 4.86 12.65
C GLY A 21 11.72 3.86 11.48
N LEU A 22 12.02 4.32 10.27
CA LEU A 22 12.35 3.45 9.13
C LEU A 22 13.59 3.99 8.39
N ASP A 23 14.43 3.09 7.90
CA ASP A 23 15.53 3.37 6.98
C ASP A 23 15.18 2.97 5.54
N GLN A 24 15.88 3.53 4.55
CA GLN A 24 15.67 3.22 3.14
C GLN A 24 15.94 1.75 2.79
N ASN A 25 16.77 1.08 3.58
CA ASN A 25 17.12 -0.33 3.37
C ASN A 25 16.23 -1.30 4.17
N ASP A 26 15.29 -0.79 4.97
CA ASP A 26 14.38 -1.65 5.73
C ASP A 26 13.39 -2.37 4.80
N TRP A 27 13.13 -3.64 5.10
CA TRP A 27 12.12 -4.43 4.39
C TRP A 27 10.80 -4.35 5.15
N LEU A 28 9.74 -3.96 4.44
CA LEU A 28 8.41 -3.80 5.02
C LEU A 28 7.52 -5.01 4.70
N VAL A 29 6.81 -5.51 5.71
CA VAL A 29 5.77 -6.53 5.54
C VAL A 29 4.48 -5.83 5.15
N LEU A 30 4.07 -5.94 3.89
CA LEU A 30 2.88 -5.26 3.37
C LEU A 30 1.56 -5.89 3.83
N ASN A 31 1.56 -7.20 4.08
CA ASN A 31 0.37 -7.95 4.48
C ASN A 31 0.76 -8.98 5.56
N PRO A 32 0.90 -8.57 6.83
CA PRO A 32 1.20 -9.48 7.92
C PRO A 32 -0.02 -10.35 8.26
N ALA A 33 0.22 -11.55 8.78
CA ALA A 33 -0.83 -12.30 9.47
C ALA A 33 -1.03 -11.73 10.88
N ASP A 34 -2.26 -11.72 11.38
CA ASP A 34 -2.57 -11.16 12.72
C ASP A 34 -1.86 -11.90 13.87
N SER A 35 -1.47 -13.15 13.66
CA SER A 35 -0.74 -13.98 14.62
C SER A 35 0.79 -13.88 14.50
N LEU A 36 1.33 -12.92 13.74
CA LEU A 36 2.77 -12.76 13.58
C LEU A 36 3.41 -12.22 14.86
N GLU A 37 4.37 -12.96 15.42
CA GLU A 37 5.08 -12.56 16.65
C GLU A 37 6.49 -12.01 16.36
N GLU A 38 7.02 -11.30 17.36
CA GLU A 38 8.38 -10.77 17.37
C GLU A 38 9.44 -11.89 17.18
N GLY A 39 10.45 -11.65 16.35
CA GLY A 39 11.51 -12.64 16.09
C GLY A 39 11.12 -13.83 15.22
N GLN A 40 9.84 -14.02 14.89
CA GLN A 40 9.37 -15.15 14.08
C GLN A 40 10.10 -15.27 12.72
N GLU A 41 10.40 -16.50 12.32
CA GLU A 41 10.94 -16.78 10.99
C GLU A 41 9.85 -16.58 9.93
N VAL A 42 10.21 -15.90 8.84
CA VAL A 42 9.28 -15.58 7.75
C VAL A 42 9.87 -15.99 6.42
N ARG A 43 8.98 -16.33 5.48
CA ARG A 43 9.34 -16.63 4.09
C ARG A 43 8.90 -15.46 3.22
N VAL A 44 9.86 -14.83 2.57
CA VAL A 44 9.59 -13.70 1.67
C VAL A 44 8.98 -14.25 0.36
N LYS A 45 7.89 -13.62 -0.07
CA LYS A 45 7.28 -13.86 -1.38
C LYS A 45 7.52 -12.64 -2.25
N GLU A 46 7.91 -12.87 -3.49
CA GLU A 46 8.00 -11.79 -4.48
C GLU A 46 6.59 -11.24 -4.72
N ILE A 47 6.44 -9.93 -4.51
CA ILE A 47 5.19 -9.24 -4.75
C ILE A 47 5.32 -8.58 -6.11
N ALA A 48 4.52 -9.00 -7.08
CA ALA A 48 4.37 -8.24 -8.31
C ALA A 48 3.69 -6.92 -7.96
N MET A 49 4.47 -5.85 -7.81
CA MET A 49 3.96 -4.48 -7.74
C MET A 49 3.34 -4.18 -9.11
N ASN A 50 2.06 -4.55 -9.28
CA ASN A 50 1.26 -4.03 -10.37
C ASN A 50 1.16 -2.53 -10.11
N ALA A 51 1.82 -1.72 -10.95
CA ALA A 51 1.90 -0.28 -10.81
C ALA A 51 0.49 0.32 -10.84
N ALA A 52 -0.16 0.40 -9.69
CA ALA A 52 -1.39 1.16 -9.50
C ALA A 52 -1.03 2.65 -9.35
N SER A 53 -0.39 3.20 -10.38
CA SER A 53 -0.30 4.63 -10.60
C SER A 53 -1.57 5.06 -11.34
N GLY A 54 -2.51 5.66 -10.61
CA GLY A 54 -3.48 6.62 -11.14
C GLY A 54 -4.42 6.14 -12.25
N ARG A 55 -5.42 5.33 -11.93
CA ARG A 55 -6.69 5.37 -12.69
C ARG A 55 -7.57 6.44 -12.07
N GLY A 56 -7.31 7.70 -12.46
CA GLY A 56 -8.34 8.72 -12.37
C GLY A 56 -9.61 8.14 -12.99
N GLN A 57 -10.69 8.12 -12.23
CA GLN A 57 -12.01 7.78 -12.74
C GLN A 57 -12.34 8.80 -13.83
N GLN A 58 -12.06 8.41 -15.07
CA GLN A 58 -12.54 9.07 -16.27
C GLN A 58 -14.07 9.07 -16.18
N GLY A 59 -14.64 10.27 -16.07
CA GLY A 59 -16.06 10.49 -16.25
C GLY A 59 -16.47 9.95 -17.61
N ALA A 60 -17.46 9.06 -17.62
CA ALA A 60 -18.10 8.58 -18.83
C ALA A 60 -18.78 9.77 -19.54
N PRO A 61 -18.56 10.02 -20.84
CA PRO A 61 -19.45 10.88 -21.59
C PRO A 61 -20.75 10.12 -21.85
N ALA A 62 -21.86 10.70 -21.38
CA ALA A 62 -23.21 10.26 -21.70
C ALA A 62 -23.43 10.31 -23.22
N GLN A 63 -23.58 9.15 -23.86
CA GLN A 63 -23.94 9.05 -25.27
C GLN A 63 -25.45 9.25 -25.42
N GLY A 64 -25.85 10.50 -25.62
CA GLY A 64 -27.14 10.85 -26.20
C GLY A 64 -27.10 10.80 -27.72
N SER A 65 -28.20 10.35 -28.31
CA SER A 65 -28.67 10.56 -29.71
C SER A 65 -28.28 9.50 -30.76
N LYS A 66 -29.24 8.64 -31.16
CA LYS A 66 -30.07 8.88 -32.38
C LYS A 66 -31.08 7.74 -32.63
N LYS A 67 -32.34 8.15 -32.56
CA LYS A 67 -33.54 7.65 -33.24
C LYS A 67 -33.26 7.12 -34.67
N GLN A 68 -33.57 5.85 -34.93
CA GLN A 68 -34.06 5.32 -36.21
C GLN A 68 -35.09 4.24 -35.93
#